data_AF-A0A1G5IGY4-F1
#
_entry.id   AF-A0A1G5IGY4-F1
#
_cell.length_a   1.000
_cell.length_b   1.000
_cell.length_c   1.000
_cell.angle_alpha   90.00
_cell.angle_beta   90.00
_cell.angle_gamma   90.00
#
_symmetry.space_group_name_H-M   'P 1'
#
loop_
_entity.id
_entity.type
_entity.pdbx_description
1 polymer ?
#
loop_
_entity_poly.entity_id
_entity_poly.type
_entity_poly.pdbx_seq_one_letter_code
_entity_poly.pdbx_strand_id
1 'polypeptide(L)'
;MNTKQLQAGFYSRRGYETLRFEVPGIDRKDDAIEYINEFYEHNSDINGAGGLHRYLDNYQEWLDLLEEKANMKPNEEKVPSRTFFLVRERDNRIVGMSNIRLALNDKLKEYGGHIGYAIRPTERGKGYNNINLYLALKVCDKHGIDLVFMDADLDNPASWKTMEAFGGKRVREYFDHHEANCMVVDYNIDVKKALTTCSFEKGIVEGDGLSDRAKEIVSRHSKPANVLEDAKTFLYEMLEPAPGREDMLYRYEHCIRVAENAKMLVKAEGLPEEPFVMACLLHDVGYRESDNYGGFNVHAYVSAQIVKAYLEAIDYDPQYRDEIYMGVKRHDLSDKLPEDMTVFQISVRDCDDIDRFDMIRTAMVLGDCTNEKTNSEIIESCEKEIDKANWRISLRRGTKTADKVFVAQLEKRIALLQEVIEHARKGF
;
A
#
# COMPACT_ATOMS: atom_id res chain seq x y z
N MET A 1 29.00 3.84 -18.97
CA MET A 1 28.00 2.94 -19.61
C MET A 1 26.65 3.64 -19.58
N ASN A 2 25.92 3.62 -20.69
CA ASN A 2 24.62 4.29 -20.81
C ASN A 2 23.58 3.54 -19.94
N THR A 3 23.50 3.88 -18.66
CA THR A 3 22.38 3.47 -17.79
C THR A 3 21.16 4.23 -18.27
N LYS A 4 20.34 3.61 -19.13
CA LYS A 4 18.91 3.94 -19.16
C LYS A 4 18.46 3.96 -17.69
N GLN A 5 17.94 5.09 -17.21
CA GLN A 5 17.51 5.25 -15.83
C GLN A 5 16.57 4.08 -15.47
N LEU A 6 16.90 3.35 -14.41
CA LEU A 6 16.02 2.30 -13.91
C LEU A 6 14.81 2.99 -13.30
N GLN A 7 13.62 2.74 -13.84
CA GLN A 7 12.39 3.34 -13.37
C GLN A 7 11.32 2.28 -13.15
N ALA A 8 10.42 2.55 -12.22
CA ALA A 8 9.26 1.72 -11.93
C ALA A 8 8.08 2.62 -11.62
N GLY A 9 6.95 2.34 -12.28
CA GLY A 9 5.67 2.96 -12.00
C GLY A 9 4.90 2.15 -10.98
N PHE A 10 4.19 2.81 -10.09
CA PHE A 10 3.32 2.15 -9.12
C PHE A 10 2.11 3.03 -8.80
N TYR A 11 1.04 2.40 -8.33
CA TYR A 11 -0.15 3.12 -7.89
C TYR A 11 -0.06 3.36 -6.38
N SER A 12 -0.03 4.64 -5.98
CA SER A 12 -0.16 5.04 -4.59
C SER A 12 -1.62 5.38 -4.28
N ARG A 13 -1.95 5.62 -3.01
CA ARG A 13 -3.27 6.18 -2.60
C ARG A 13 -3.62 7.51 -3.29
N ARG A 14 -2.65 8.15 -3.94
CA ARG A 14 -2.80 9.44 -4.66
C ARG A 14 -2.83 9.29 -6.19
N GLY A 15 -2.84 8.06 -6.70
CA GLY A 15 -2.82 7.76 -8.14
C GLY A 15 -1.51 7.15 -8.62
N TYR A 16 -1.34 7.07 -9.95
CA TYR A 16 -0.11 6.55 -10.56
C TYR A 16 1.06 7.48 -10.27
N GLU A 17 2.16 6.92 -9.80
CA GLU A 17 3.41 7.62 -9.57
C GLU A 17 4.57 6.83 -10.19
N THR A 18 5.44 7.53 -10.90
CA THR A 18 6.70 6.97 -11.40
C THR A 18 7.82 7.36 -10.46
N LEU A 19 8.65 6.36 -10.10
CA LEU A 19 9.89 6.55 -9.39
C LEU A 19 11.05 6.07 -10.25
N ARG A 20 12.18 6.76 -10.18
CA ARG A 20 13.41 6.36 -10.85
C ARG A 20 14.60 6.35 -9.92
N PHE A 21 15.54 5.46 -10.21
CA PHE A 21 16.90 5.51 -9.70
C PHE A 21 17.72 6.50 -10.52
N GLU A 22 18.24 7.49 -9.82
CA GLU A 22 19.12 8.50 -10.36
C GLU A 22 20.49 8.40 -9.68
N VAL A 23 21.56 8.36 -10.48
CA VAL A 23 22.93 8.37 -9.95
C VAL A 23 23.20 9.76 -9.36
N PRO A 24 23.74 9.89 -8.14
CA PRO A 24 24.05 11.18 -7.56
C PRO A 24 24.98 12.00 -8.45
N GLY A 25 24.60 13.26 -8.67
CA GLY A 25 25.37 14.24 -9.43
C GLY A 25 25.41 15.58 -8.72
N ILE A 26 26.27 16.48 -9.21
CA ILE A 26 26.46 17.80 -8.60
C ILE A 26 25.20 18.67 -8.64
N ASP A 27 24.38 18.52 -9.68
CA ASP A 27 23.11 19.24 -9.86
C ASP A 27 22.05 18.87 -8.80
N ARG A 28 22.27 17.81 -8.02
CA ARG A 28 21.38 17.37 -6.93
C ARG A 28 21.84 17.80 -5.53
N LYS A 29 22.92 18.60 -5.42
CA LYS A 29 23.48 18.98 -4.12
C LYS A 29 22.43 19.51 -3.14
N ASP A 30 21.67 20.52 -3.57
CA ASP A 30 20.71 21.18 -2.68
C ASP A 30 19.53 20.25 -2.32
N ASP A 31 19.00 19.51 -3.30
CA ASP A 31 17.94 18.51 -3.08
C ASP A 31 18.39 17.41 -2.08
N ALA A 32 19.66 17.00 -2.16
CA ALA A 32 20.24 15.96 -1.33
C ALA A 32 20.50 16.44 0.11
N ILE A 33 20.92 17.70 0.28
CA ILE A 33 21.06 18.33 1.59
C ILE A 33 19.67 18.51 2.23
N GLU A 34 18.67 19.00 1.47
CA GLU A 34 17.28 19.09 1.94
C GLU A 34 16.75 17.71 2.37
N TYR A 35 17.03 16.67 1.57
CA TYR A 35 16.65 15.31 1.89
C TYR A 35 17.21 14.85 3.24
N ILE A 36 18.48 15.13 3.54
CA ILE A 36 19.09 14.76 4.83
C ILE A 36 18.56 15.62 5.99
N ASN A 37 18.40 16.93 5.77
CA ASN A 37 17.90 17.84 6.81
C ASN A 37 16.53 17.41 7.34
N GLU A 38 15.66 16.88 6.49
CA GLU A 38 14.36 16.37 6.92
C GLU A 38 14.48 15.20 7.93
N PHE A 39 15.53 14.38 7.86
CA PHE A 39 15.76 13.35 8.89
C PHE A 39 16.10 13.95 10.25
N TYR A 40 16.90 15.02 10.27
CA TYR A 40 17.22 15.74 11.52
C TYR A 40 15.98 16.43 12.09
N GLU A 41 15.17 17.09 11.26
CA GLU A 41 13.93 17.76 11.69
C GLU A 41 12.94 16.79 12.35
N HIS A 42 12.90 15.54 11.87
CA HIS A 42 12.00 14.51 12.38
C HIS A 42 12.66 13.57 13.41
N ASN A 43 13.87 13.86 13.87
CA ASN A 43 14.66 13.02 14.78
C ASN A 43 14.67 11.54 14.35
N SER A 44 14.90 11.32 13.06
CA SER A 44 14.87 10.00 12.45
C SER A 44 16.27 9.50 12.12
N ASP A 45 16.47 8.19 12.27
CA ASP A 45 17.71 7.54 11.84
C ASP A 45 17.94 7.64 10.33
N ILE A 46 19.21 7.81 9.96
CA ILE A 46 19.68 7.98 8.58
C ILE A 46 20.39 6.70 8.13
N ASN A 47 19.61 5.65 7.91
CA ASN A 47 20.12 4.35 7.47
C ASN A 47 20.14 4.25 5.94
N GLY A 48 21.09 3.51 5.36
CA GLY A 48 21.13 3.29 3.90
C GLY A 48 21.41 4.54 3.05
N ALA A 49 21.74 5.67 3.66
CA ALA A 49 21.96 6.93 2.96
C ALA A 49 23.39 7.10 2.39
N GLY A 50 24.10 6.02 2.06
CA GLY A 50 25.41 6.08 1.40
C GLY A 50 26.48 6.91 2.14
N GLY A 51 26.26 7.24 3.42
CA GLY A 51 27.10 8.15 4.20
C GLY A 51 26.95 9.64 3.91
N LEU A 52 25.97 10.07 3.09
CA LEU A 52 25.77 11.45 2.65
C LEU A 52 25.73 12.47 3.81
N HIS A 53 25.10 12.10 4.93
CA HIS A 53 24.99 12.95 6.12
C HIS A 53 26.33 13.42 6.70
N ARG A 54 27.45 12.76 6.36
CA ARG A 54 28.81 13.15 6.81
C ARG A 54 29.47 14.17 5.89
N TYR A 55 28.86 14.52 4.77
CA TYR A 55 29.45 15.32 3.70
C TYR A 55 28.54 16.47 3.26
N LEU A 56 27.63 16.94 4.12
CA LEU A 56 26.72 18.04 3.78
C LEU A 56 27.47 19.34 3.41
N ASP A 57 28.57 19.63 4.12
CA ASP A 57 29.41 20.80 3.85
C ASP A 57 30.32 20.60 2.62
N ASN A 58 30.64 19.35 2.27
CA ASN A 58 31.59 18.97 1.23
C ASN A 58 31.02 17.94 0.25
N TYR A 59 29.86 18.24 -0.35
CA TYR A 59 29.14 17.30 -1.23
C TYR A 59 29.99 16.76 -2.39
N GLN A 60 30.95 17.53 -2.92
CA GLN A 60 31.85 17.07 -3.98
C GLN A 60 32.72 15.89 -3.51
N GLU A 61 33.25 15.92 -2.29
CA GLU A 61 34.03 14.80 -1.74
C GLU A 61 33.20 13.53 -1.59
N TRP A 62 31.88 13.68 -1.32
CA TRP A 62 30.98 12.54 -1.33
C TRP A 62 30.83 11.93 -2.73
N LEU A 63 30.68 12.75 -3.77
CA LEU A 63 30.63 12.27 -5.15
C LEU A 63 31.94 11.55 -5.54
N ASP A 64 33.09 12.11 -5.17
CA ASP A 64 34.39 11.50 -5.43
C ASP A 64 34.53 10.15 -4.72
N LEU A 65 34.05 10.05 -3.47
CA LEU A 65 33.98 8.80 -2.72
C LEU A 65 33.06 7.76 -3.38
N LEU A 66 31.92 8.18 -3.95
CA LEU A 66 31.03 7.27 -4.67
C LEU A 66 31.72 6.71 -5.92
N GLU A 67 32.46 7.53 -6.66
CA GLU A 67 33.22 7.09 -7.83
C GLU A 67 34.39 6.16 -7.46
N GLU A 68 35.11 6.45 -6.37
CA GLU A 68 36.14 5.56 -5.81
C GLU A 68 35.53 4.19 -5.49
N LYS A 69 34.45 4.17 -4.69
CA LYS A 69 33.74 2.95 -4.32
C LYS A 69 33.14 2.23 -5.52
N ALA A 70 32.81 2.96 -6.59
CA ALA A 70 32.23 2.35 -7.77
C ALA A 70 33.24 1.48 -8.53
N ASN A 71 34.53 1.82 -8.46
CA ASN A 71 35.59 1.22 -9.26
C ASN A 71 36.62 0.41 -8.44
N MET A 72 36.48 0.41 -7.11
CA MET A 72 37.40 -0.31 -6.24
C MET A 72 37.22 -1.84 -6.29
N LYS A 73 38.28 -2.56 -5.90
CA LYS A 73 38.19 -4.00 -5.58
C LYS A 73 37.82 -4.19 -4.12
N PRO A 74 37.05 -5.22 -3.77
CA PRO A 74 36.75 -5.51 -2.37
C PRO A 74 38.01 -5.82 -1.58
N ASN A 75 38.04 -5.37 -0.33
CA ASN A 75 39.05 -5.71 0.68
C ASN A 75 38.36 -5.94 2.04
N GLU A 76 39.14 -6.15 3.09
CA GLU A 76 38.63 -6.44 4.44
C GLU A 76 37.76 -5.32 5.03
N GLU A 77 37.96 -4.07 4.60
CA GLU A 77 37.27 -2.89 5.15
C GLU A 77 36.15 -2.35 4.25
N LYS A 78 36.34 -2.44 2.93
CA LYS A 78 35.51 -1.77 1.93
C LYS A 78 35.20 -2.70 0.78
N VAL A 79 34.00 -2.55 0.22
CA VAL A 79 33.53 -3.29 -0.95
C VAL A 79 33.01 -2.34 -2.02
N PRO A 80 33.03 -2.74 -3.31
CA PRO A 80 32.43 -1.93 -4.35
C PRO A 80 30.94 -1.72 -4.09
N SER A 81 30.46 -0.50 -4.32
CA SER A 81 29.04 -0.17 -4.15
C SER A 81 28.55 0.82 -5.20
N ARG A 82 27.22 0.94 -5.32
CA ARG A 82 26.52 1.94 -6.12
C ARG A 82 25.45 2.58 -5.25
N THR A 83 25.44 3.91 -5.19
CA THR A 83 24.40 4.67 -4.50
C THR A 83 23.48 5.32 -5.53
N PHE A 84 22.18 5.30 -5.27
CA PHE A 84 21.14 5.89 -6.12
C PHE A 84 20.16 6.69 -5.28
N PHE A 85 19.82 7.89 -5.74
CA PHE A 85 18.60 8.56 -5.29
C PHE A 85 17.37 7.85 -5.85
N LEU A 86 16.33 7.72 -5.04
CA LEU A 86 14.99 7.39 -5.50
C LEU A 86 14.22 8.69 -5.71
N VAL A 87 14.02 9.06 -6.98
CA VAL A 87 13.41 10.33 -7.37
C VAL A 87 11.98 10.08 -7.85
N ARG A 88 11.02 10.84 -7.30
CA ARG A 88 9.63 10.86 -7.75
C ARG A 88 9.48 11.81 -8.92
N GLU A 89 8.93 11.33 -10.03
CA GLU A 89 8.97 12.08 -11.29
C GLU A 89 8.06 13.30 -11.31
N ARG A 90 6.86 13.21 -10.71
CA ARG A 90 5.85 14.28 -10.80
C ARG A 90 6.32 15.65 -10.28
N ASP A 91 7.23 15.64 -9.32
CA ASP A 91 7.75 16.82 -8.63
C ASP A 91 9.29 16.81 -8.56
N ASN A 92 9.93 15.86 -9.25
CA ASN A 92 11.37 15.70 -9.31
C ASN A 92 12.05 15.61 -7.91
N ARG A 93 11.32 15.16 -6.89
CA ARG A 93 11.76 15.17 -5.49
C ARG A 93 12.48 13.87 -5.11
N ILE A 94 13.60 13.98 -4.40
CA ILE A 94 14.27 12.82 -3.77
C ILE A 94 13.40 12.33 -2.61
N VAL A 95 12.77 11.17 -2.77
CA VAL A 95 11.89 10.56 -1.76
C VAL A 95 12.57 9.42 -1.01
N GLY A 96 13.72 8.96 -1.48
CA GLY A 96 14.52 7.93 -0.82
C GLY A 96 15.91 7.81 -1.41
N MET A 97 16.67 6.87 -0.87
CA MET A 97 18.00 6.53 -1.37
C MET A 97 18.27 5.04 -1.16
N SER A 98 19.16 4.46 -1.97
CA SER A 98 19.64 3.09 -1.83
C SER A 98 21.15 3.05 -2.04
N ASN A 99 21.85 2.37 -1.14
CA ASN A 99 23.26 2.03 -1.28
C ASN A 99 23.39 0.51 -1.44
N ILE A 100 23.89 0.09 -2.61
CA ILE A 100 23.94 -1.30 -3.06
C ILE A 100 25.40 -1.73 -3.12
N ARG A 101 25.79 -2.63 -2.22
CA ARG A 101 27.10 -3.28 -2.19
C ARG A 101 27.09 -4.42 -3.22
N LEU A 102 28.06 -4.39 -4.14
CA LEU A 102 28.16 -5.33 -5.26
C LEU A 102 28.92 -6.63 -4.89
N ALA A 103 29.47 -6.68 -3.69
CA ALA A 103 30.10 -7.83 -3.06
C ALA A 103 30.02 -7.68 -1.55
N LEU A 104 30.15 -8.79 -0.81
CA LEU A 104 30.31 -8.78 0.65
C LEU A 104 31.68 -9.35 1.03
N ASN A 105 32.40 -8.63 1.88
CA ASN A 105 33.52 -9.19 2.64
C ASN A 105 33.01 -9.91 3.89
N ASP A 106 33.89 -10.52 4.67
CA ASP A 106 33.46 -11.34 5.80
C ASP A 106 32.74 -10.54 6.88
N LYS A 107 33.18 -9.29 7.14
CA LYS A 107 32.45 -8.35 8.01
C LYS A 107 31.02 -8.13 7.51
N LEU A 108 30.81 -7.89 6.21
CA LEU A 108 29.50 -7.56 5.65
C LEU A 108 28.57 -8.76 5.48
N LYS A 109 29.12 -9.98 5.46
CA LYS A 109 28.32 -11.22 5.57
C LYS A 109 27.81 -11.43 6.99
N GLU A 110 28.49 -10.85 7.97
CA GLU A 110 28.08 -10.91 9.37
C GLU A 110 27.20 -9.71 9.77
N TYR A 111 27.44 -8.52 9.21
CA TYR A 111 26.70 -7.28 9.54
C TYR A 111 26.49 -6.39 8.30
N GLY A 112 25.26 -6.01 7.96
CA GLY A 112 24.91 -4.95 7.00
C GLY A 112 24.51 -5.37 5.58
N GLY A 113 24.95 -6.54 5.10
CA GLY A 113 24.50 -7.12 3.82
C GLY A 113 24.67 -6.29 2.55
N HIS A 114 23.84 -6.55 1.53
CA HIS A 114 24.00 -6.01 0.18
C HIS A 114 23.32 -4.65 0.02
N ILE A 115 22.13 -4.45 0.57
CA ILE A 115 21.30 -3.27 0.27
C ILE A 115 20.97 -2.56 1.57
N GLY A 116 21.34 -1.28 1.65
CA GLY A 116 20.80 -0.36 2.65
C GLY A 116 19.92 0.67 1.95
N TYR A 117 18.73 0.94 2.47
CA TYR A 117 17.83 1.97 1.96
C TYR A 117 17.38 2.97 3.03
N ALA A 118 16.98 4.15 2.59
CA ALA A 118 16.23 5.11 3.39
C ALA A 118 15.08 5.71 2.59
N ILE A 119 14.02 6.09 3.31
CA ILE A 119 12.89 6.86 2.79
C ILE A 119 12.77 8.14 3.60
N ARG A 120 12.61 9.26 2.89
CA ARG A 120 12.37 10.60 3.42
C ARG A 120 11.24 10.53 4.47
N PRO A 121 11.40 11.06 5.70
CA PRO A 121 10.44 10.85 6.79
C PRO A 121 9.00 11.19 6.44
N THR A 122 8.75 12.33 5.79
CA THR A 122 7.39 12.75 5.38
C THR A 122 6.79 11.91 4.24
N GLU A 123 7.59 11.04 3.63
CA GLU A 123 7.22 10.18 2.51
C GLU A 123 7.05 8.70 2.91
N ARG A 124 7.24 8.37 4.20
CA ARG A 124 7.03 7.01 4.73
C ARG A 124 5.55 6.62 4.72
N GLY A 125 5.30 5.30 4.71
CA GLY A 125 3.95 4.74 4.67
C GLY A 125 3.23 4.85 3.31
N LYS A 126 3.92 5.32 2.26
CA LYS A 126 3.35 5.52 0.92
C LYS A 126 3.74 4.45 -0.10
N GLY A 127 4.43 3.39 0.32
CA GLY A 127 4.85 2.27 -0.53
C GLY A 127 6.17 2.48 -1.29
N TYR A 128 6.81 3.65 -1.18
CA TYR A 128 8.06 3.96 -1.89
C TYR A 128 9.22 3.01 -1.60
N ASN A 129 9.29 2.43 -0.39
CA ASN A 129 10.36 1.51 -0.05
C ASN A 129 10.29 0.19 -0.85
N ASN A 130 9.08 -0.26 -1.20
CA ASN A 130 8.92 -1.44 -2.06
C ASN A 130 9.56 -1.17 -3.42
N ILE A 131 9.31 0.01 -4.00
CA ILE A 131 9.91 0.40 -5.28
C ILE A 131 11.42 0.60 -5.15
N ASN A 132 11.89 1.17 -4.04
CA ASN A 132 13.31 1.31 -3.76
C ASN A 132 14.02 -0.05 -3.75
N LEU A 133 13.49 -1.02 -3.01
CA LEU A 133 14.06 -2.37 -2.93
C LEU A 133 13.96 -3.08 -4.29
N TYR A 134 12.84 -2.97 -4.99
CA TYR A 134 12.67 -3.55 -6.31
C TYR A 134 13.72 -3.06 -7.32
N LEU A 135 13.92 -1.74 -7.41
CA LEU A 135 14.95 -1.15 -8.27
C LEU A 135 16.37 -1.52 -7.82
N ALA A 136 16.59 -1.71 -6.52
CA ALA A 136 17.86 -2.20 -6.00
C ALA A 136 18.12 -3.67 -6.38
N LEU A 137 17.12 -4.54 -6.31
CA LEU A 137 17.20 -5.93 -6.77
C LEU A 137 17.46 -6.02 -8.29
N LYS A 138 16.90 -5.10 -9.08
CA LYS A 138 17.22 -4.94 -10.51
C LYS A 138 18.71 -4.66 -10.75
N VAL A 139 19.31 -3.81 -9.92
CA VAL A 139 20.75 -3.55 -9.97
C VAL A 139 21.52 -4.81 -9.58
N CYS A 140 21.12 -5.51 -8.51
CA CYS A 140 21.74 -6.77 -8.10
C CYS A 140 21.71 -7.83 -9.23
N ASP A 141 20.57 -8.04 -9.88
CA ASP A 141 20.43 -8.97 -11.01
C ASP A 141 21.37 -8.61 -12.17
N LYS A 142 21.42 -7.33 -12.55
CA LYS A 142 22.33 -6.83 -13.59
C LYS A 142 23.81 -7.05 -13.25
N HIS A 143 24.14 -7.12 -11.96
CA HIS A 143 25.49 -7.38 -11.46
C HIS A 143 25.75 -8.87 -11.13
N GLY A 144 24.81 -9.78 -11.44
CA GLY A 144 24.96 -11.21 -11.25
C GLY A 144 24.86 -11.66 -9.79
N ILE A 145 24.21 -10.88 -8.94
CA ILE A 145 23.94 -11.23 -7.54
C ILE A 145 22.61 -11.97 -7.49
N ASP A 146 22.65 -13.30 -7.34
CA ASP A 146 21.44 -14.14 -7.31
C ASP A 146 20.76 -14.15 -5.93
N LEU A 147 21.53 -13.96 -4.85
CA LEU A 147 21.03 -14.00 -3.47
C LEU A 147 21.46 -12.74 -2.71
N VAL A 148 20.48 -11.95 -2.29
CA VAL A 148 20.69 -10.72 -1.53
C VAL A 148 20.50 -11.00 -0.05
N PHE A 149 21.58 -10.86 0.71
CA PHE A 149 21.59 -10.78 2.17
C PHE A 149 21.31 -9.35 2.64
N MET A 150 20.41 -9.17 3.61
CA MET A 150 20.05 -7.87 4.21
C MET A 150 19.75 -8.07 5.70
N ASP A 151 19.89 -7.01 6.48
CA ASP A 151 19.53 -7.00 7.89
C ASP A 151 18.59 -5.83 8.22
N ALA A 152 17.85 -5.99 9.31
CA ALA A 152 17.01 -4.94 9.87
C ALA A 152 16.99 -5.01 11.38
N ASP A 153 16.86 -3.86 12.02
CA ASP A 153 16.43 -3.79 13.41
C ASP A 153 15.06 -4.48 13.56
N LEU A 154 14.94 -5.36 14.55
CA LEU A 154 13.71 -6.08 14.86
C LEU A 154 12.58 -5.11 15.23
N ASP A 155 12.91 -3.99 15.88
CA ASP A 155 11.98 -2.91 16.25
C ASP A 155 11.63 -1.99 15.06
N ASN A 156 12.15 -2.28 13.86
CA ASN A 156 11.79 -1.62 12.62
C ASN A 156 10.95 -2.54 11.69
N PRO A 157 9.65 -2.75 12.02
CA PRO A 157 8.77 -3.61 11.24
C PRO A 157 8.56 -3.15 9.81
N ALA A 158 8.71 -1.86 9.51
CA ALA A 158 8.58 -1.37 8.15
C ALA A 158 9.70 -1.94 7.24
N SER A 159 10.93 -2.08 7.76
CA SER A 159 12.06 -2.57 6.99
C SER A 159 11.91 -4.07 6.69
N TRP A 160 11.76 -4.91 7.72
CA TRP A 160 11.71 -6.35 7.49
C TRP A 160 10.43 -6.82 6.80
N LYS A 161 9.28 -6.16 6.99
CA LYS A 161 8.07 -6.44 6.18
C LYS A 161 8.28 -6.12 4.70
N THR A 162 9.08 -5.11 4.39
CA THR A 162 9.48 -4.83 2.99
C THR A 162 10.26 -6.02 2.45
N MET A 163 11.22 -6.57 3.19
CA MET A 163 11.99 -7.75 2.74
C MET A 163 11.11 -8.99 2.58
N GLU A 164 10.22 -9.27 3.53
CA GLU A 164 9.28 -10.39 3.47
C GLU A 164 8.35 -10.30 2.24
N ALA A 165 7.89 -9.08 1.89
CA ALA A 165 7.08 -8.85 0.69
C ALA A 165 7.80 -9.20 -0.63
N PHE A 166 9.13 -9.23 -0.63
CA PHE A 166 9.96 -9.66 -1.75
C PHE A 166 10.40 -11.13 -1.62
N GLY A 167 9.73 -11.90 -0.76
CA GLY A 167 10.05 -13.32 -0.54
C GLY A 167 11.30 -13.54 0.31
N GLY A 168 11.74 -12.52 1.05
CA GLY A 168 12.85 -12.63 2.00
C GLY A 168 12.58 -13.69 3.05
N LYS A 169 13.56 -14.57 3.25
CA LYS A 169 13.52 -15.60 4.30
C LYS A 169 14.40 -15.19 5.45
N ARG A 170 13.85 -15.20 6.67
CA ARG A 170 14.62 -15.01 7.90
C ARG A 170 15.71 -16.08 8.00
N VAL A 171 16.92 -15.65 8.33
CA VAL A 171 18.11 -16.51 8.45
C VAL A 171 18.49 -16.68 9.90
N ARG A 172 18.58 -15.57 10.65
CA ARG A 172 18.88 -15.55 12.09
C ARG A 172 18.38 -14.27 12.73
N GLU A 173 18.25 -14.31 14.06
CA GLU A 173 18.00 -13.16 14.92
C GLU A 173 19.10 -13.13 16.00
N TYR A 174 19.69 -11.97 16.25
CA TYR A 174 20.77 -11.82 17.24
C TYR A 174 20.77 -10.41 17.84
N PHE A 175 21.37 -10.26 19.01
CA PHE A 175 21.60 -8.94 19.60
C PHE A 175 22.97 -8.42 19.13
N ASP A 176 22.99 -7.26 18.46
CA ASP A 176 24.23 -6.62 18.05
C ASP A 176 24.79 -5.77 19.20
N HIS A 177 25.79 -6.28 19.92
CA HIS A 177 26.46 -5.54 21.00
C HIS A 177 27.48 -4.49 20.50
N HIS A 178 27.77 -4.44 19.20
CA HIS A 178 28.94 -3.75 18.66
C HIS A 178 28.61 -2.48 17.88
N GLU A 179 27.64 -2.51 16.97
CA GLU A 179 27.32 -1.35 16.13
C GLU A 179 25.97 -0.70 16.47
N ALA A 180 24.89 -1.47 16.55
CA ALA A 180 23.53 -0.93 16.70
C ALA A 180 22.93 -1.00 18.13
N ASN A 181 23.46 -1.87 19.01
CA ASN A 181 22.92 -2.13 20.35
C ASN A 181 21.41 -2.45 20.34
N CYS A 182 20.97 -3.23 19.37
CA CYS A 182 19.58 -3.61 19.15
C CYS A 182 19.48 -5.10 18.77
N MET A 183 18.24 -5.63 18.76
CA MET A 183 17.97 -6.91 18.14
C MET A 183 17.96 -6.74 16.62
N VAL A 184 18.69 -7.59 15.91
CA VAL A 184 18.79 -7.58 14.45
C VAL A 184 18.21 -8.88 13.90
N VAL A 185 17.49 -8.78 12.79
CA VAL A 185 16.98 -9.91 12.02
C VAL A 185 17.56 -9.89 10.60
N ASP A 186 18.13 -11.02 10.20
CA ASP A 186 18.77 -11.20 8.90
C ASP A 186 17.85 -11.89 7.90
N TYR A 187 17.92 -11.47 6.65
CA TYR A 187 17.14 -11.99 5.53
C TYR A 187 18.00 -12.37 4.34
N ASN A 188 17.59 -13.45 3.67
CA ASN A 188 18.03 -13.81 2.32
C ASN A 188 16.89 -13.66 1.33
N ILE A 189 17.10 -12.91 0.26
CA ILE A 189 16.15 -12.68 -0.84
C ILE A 189 16.74 -13.28 -2.11
N ASP A 190 16.02 -14.24 -2.72
CA ASP A 190 16.33 -14.74 -4.04
C ASP A 190 15.93 -13.69 -5.08
N VAL A 191 16.91 -13.12 -5.79
CA VAL A 191 16.72 -11.95 -6.64
C VAL A 191 15.79 -12.26 -7.81
N LYS A 192 16.01 -13.38 -8.50
CA LYS A 192 15.20 -13.76 -9.66
C LYS A 192 13.77 -14.04 -9.26
N LYS A 193 13.58 -14.81 -8.17
CA LYS A 193 12.25 -15.09 -7.64
C LYS A 193 11.53 -13.81 -7.23
N ALA A 194 12.21 -12.93 -6.50
CA ALA A 194 11.64 -11.65 -6.07
C ALA A 194 11.20 -10.80 -7.28
N LEU A 195 12.07 -10.64 -8.29
CA LEU A 195 11.76 -9.86 -9.49
C LEU A 195 10.63 -10.47 -10.34
N THR A 196 10.49 -11.80 -10.37
CA THR A 196 9.37 -12.46 -11.08
C THR A 196 8.04 -12.36 -10.33
N THR A 197 8.07 -12.31 -8.99
CA THR A 197 6.86 -12.28 -8.16
C THR A 197 6.32 -10.86 -7.99
N CYS A 198 7.19 -9.85 -8.09
CA CYS A 198 6.83 -8.45 -7.91
C CYS A 198 6.48 -7.75 -9.23
N SER A 199 5.23 -7.32 -9.40
CA SER A 199 4.75 -6.68 -10.64
C SER A 199 5.06 -5.18 -10.75
N PHE A 200 6.23 -4.70 -10.31
CA PHE A 200 6.61 -3.28 -10.42
C PHE A 200 7.13 -2.89 -11.82
N GLU A 201 7.58 -3.87 -12.61
CA GLU A 201 8.01 -3.68 -14.00
C GLU A 201 6.86 -3.45 -14.98
N LYS A 202 5.62 -3.75 -14.58
CA LYS A 202 4.42 -3.37 -15.32
C LYS A 202 4.12 -1.86 -15.17
N GLY A 203 5.13 -1.05 -14.86
CA GLY A 203 5.13 0.40 -14.99
C GLY A 203 5.17 0.89 -16.44
N ILE A 204 5.42 0.02 -17.44
CA ILE A 204 4.82 0.22 -18.77
C ILE A 204 3.50 -0.53 -18.75
N VAL A 205 2.43 0.12 -18.29
CA VAL A 205 1.10 -0.22 -18.81
C VAL A 205 0.95 0.53 -20.13
N GLU A 206 1.63 0.06 -21.17
CA GLU A 206 1.05 0.17 -22.51
C GLU A 206 0.03 -0.97 -22.58
N GLY A 207 -1.23 -0.65 -22.22
CA GLY A 207 -2.31 -1.64 -22.12
C GLY A 207 -3.40 -1.27 -21.10
N ASP A 208 -4.25 -2.23 -20.79
CA ASP A 208 -5.44 -2.11 -19.91
C ASP A 208 -5.17 -2.28 -18.40
N GLY A 209 -3.93 -2.62 -18.00
CA GLY A 209 -3.55 -2.76 -16.58
C GLY A 209 -4.08 -4.02 -15.88
N LEU A 210 -4.58 -5.01 -16.63
CA LEU A 210 -5.18 -6.24 -16.10
C LEU A 210 -4.17 -7.40 -16.08
N SER A 211 -4.32 -8.32 -15.12
CA SER A 211 -3.62 -9.62 -15.15
C SER A 211 -4.21 -10.53 -16.23
N ASP A 212 -3.46 -11.53 -16.69
CA ASP A 212 -3.96 -12.49 -17.70
C ASP A 212 -5.20 -13.25 -17.19
N ARG A 213 -5.22 -13.57 -15.88
CA ARG A 213 -6.40 -14.14 -15.20
C ARG A 213 -7.60 -13.20 -15.28
N ALA A 214 -7.44 -11.93 -14.96
CA ALA A 214 -8.52 -10.95 -15.03
C ALA A 214 -9.04 -10.80 -16.47
N LYS A 215 -8.15 -10.78 -17.47
CA LYS A 215 -8.52 -10.73 -18.90
C LYS A 215 -9.34 -11.95 -19.32
N GLU A 216 -8.92 -13.13 -18.90
CA GLU A 216 -9.62 -14.37 -19.19
C GLU A 216 -11.03 -14.35 -18.58
N ILE A 217 -11.16 -13.96 -17.31
CA ILE A 217 -12.47 -13.84 -16.63
C ILE A 217 -13.34 -12.81 -17.35
N VAL A 218 -12.84 -11.60 -17.62
CA VAL A 218 -13.58 -10.55 -18.37
C VAL A 218 -14.09 -11.09 -19.71
N SER A 219 -13.28 -11.85 -20.44
CA SER A 219 -13.69 -12.41 -21.74
C SER A 219 -14.88 -13.37 -21.63
N ARG A 220 -14.96 -14.17 -20.55
CA ARG A 220 -16.08 -15.11 -20.31
C ARG A 220 -17.40 -14.39 -20.05
N HIS A 221 -17.35 -13.17 -19.53
CA HIS A 221 -18.51 -12.39 -19.13
C HIS A 221 -18.93 -11.31 -20.15
N SER A 222 -18.35 -11.31 -21.37
CA SER A 222 -18.57 -10.26 -22.38
C SER A 222 -19.99 -10.16 -22.96
N LYS A 223 -20.89 -11.10 -22.70
CA LYS A 223 -22.25 -11.12 -23.26
C LYS A 223 -23.31 -11.55 -22.23
N PRO A 224 -23.59 -10.71 -21.22
CA PRO A 224 -24.53 -11.04 -20.16
C PRO A 224 -25.98 -11.06 -20.68
N ALA A 225 -26.75 -12.08 -20.28
CA ALA A 225 -28.20 -12.08 -20.49
C ALA A 225 -28.93 -11.17 -19.48
N ASN A 226 -28.37 -11.05 -18.27
CA ASN A 226 -28.77 -10.12 -17.23
C ASN A 226 -27.51 -9.54 -16.60
N VAL A 227 -27.33 -8.23 -16.67
CA VAL A 227 -26.05 -7.60 -16.32
C VAL A 227 -25.75 -7.68 -14.82
N LEU A 228 -26.76 -7.57 -13.94
CA LEU A 228 -26.54 -7.64 -12.49
C LEU A 228 -26.25 -9.07 -12.00
N GLU A 229 -26.96 -10.07 -12.53
CA GLU A 229 -26.68 -11.48 -12.20
C GLU A 229 -25.32 -11.93 -12.74
N ASP A 230 -24.95 -11.44 -13.93
CA ASP A 230 -23.62 -11.68 -14.49
C ASP A 230 -22.54 -10.99 -13.67
N ALA A 231 -22.70 -9.72 -13.30
CA ALA A 231 -21.76 -8.98 -12.46
C ALA A 231 -21.53 -9.68 -11.10
N LYS A 232 -22.55 -10.30 -10.54
CA LYS A 232 -22.44 -11.11 -9.31
C LYS A 232 -21.59 -12.36 -9.51
N THR A 233 -21.78 -13.05 -10.64
CA THR A 233 -20.98 -14.23 -11.00
C THR A 233 -19.53 -13.82 -11.32
N PHE A 234 -19.35 -12.74 -12.06
CA PHE A 234 -18.06 -12.13 -12.38
C PHE A 234 -17.27 -11.77 -11.11
N LEU A 235 -17.93 -11.13 -10.14
CA LEU A 235 -17.33 -10.83 -8.84
C LEU A 235 -16.85 -12.10 -8.12
N TYR A 236 -17.69 -13.14 -8.09
CA TYR A 236 -17.35 -14.40 -7.45
C TYR A 236 -16.13 -15.05 -8.11
N GLU A 237 -16.06 -15.06 -9.45
CA GLU A 237 -14.88 -15.56 -10.18
C GLU A 237 -13.64 -14.70 -9.95
N MET A 238 -13.77 -13.37 -9.90
CA MET A 238 -12.64 -12.47 -9.67
C MET A 238 -12.04 -12.63 -8.28
N LEU A 239 -12.87 -12.76 -7.24
CA LEU A 239 -12.44 -13.00 -5.86
C LEU A 239 -12.00 -14.44 -5.63
N GLU A 240 -12.59 -15.40 -6.35
CA GLU A 240 -12.33 -16.84 -6.30
C GLU A 240 -12.20 -17.34 -4.84
N PRO A 241 -13.32 -17.31 -4.09
CA PRO A 241 -13.37 -17.88 -2.75
C PRO A 241 -13.16 -19.40 -2.82
N ALA A 242 -12.30 -19.93 -1.97
CA ALA A 242 -11.92 -21.34 -1.93
C ALA A 242 -11.55 -21.76 -0.49
N PRO A 243 -11.51 -23.07 -0.16
CA PRO A 243 -11.00 -23.54 1.13
C PRO A 243 -9.59 -23.00 1.39
N GLY A 244 -9.37 -22.39 2.57
CA GLY A 244 -8.12 -21.67 2.91
C GLY A 244 -8.04 -20.23 2.39
N ARG A 245 -9.11 -19.71 1.78
CA ARG A 245 -9.32 -18.31 1.34
C ARG A 245 -10.67 -17.79 1.82
N GLU A 246 -11.01 -18.09 3.06
CA GLU A 246 -12.25 -17.66 3.71
C GLU A 246 -12.37 -16.12 3.74
N ASP A 247 -11.23 -15.42 3.72
CA ASP A 247 -11.15 -13.98 3.56
C ASP A 247 -11.78 -13.48 2.25
N MET A 248 -11.62 -14.20 1.13
CA MET A 248 -12.23 -13.85 -0.15
C MET A 248 -13.74 -14.13 -0.17
N LEU A 249 -14.19 -15.18 0.53
CA LEU A 249 -15.63 -15.44 0.69
C LEU A 249 -16.28 -14.30 1.47
N TYR A 250 -15.65 -13.88 2.56
CA TYR A 250 -16.08 -12.72 3.33
C TYR A 250 -16.16 -11.45 2.46
N ARG A 251 -15.18 -11.22 1.57
CA ARG A 251 -15.17 -10.07 0.64
C ARG A 251 -16.31 -10.12 -0.37
N TYR A 252 -16.61 -11.30 -0.90
CA TYR A 252 -17.76 -11.50 -1.78
C TYR A 252 -19.05 -11.16 -1.04
N GLU A 253 -19.27 -11.74 0.15
CA GLU A 253 -20.47 -11.47 0.97
C GLU A 253 -20.59 -9.99 1.37
N HIS A 254 -19.46 -9.32 1.65
CA HIS A 254 -19.41 -7.88 1.88
C HIS A 254 -19.92 -7.09 0.68
N CYS A 255 -19.44 -7.37 -0.53
CA CYS A 255 -19.92 -6.72 -1.74
C CYS A 255 -21.42 -6.94 -1.97
N ILE A 256 -21.95 -8.14 -1.64
CA ILE A 256 -23.39 -8.42 -1.71
C ILE A 256 -24.17 -7.51 -0.74
N ARG A 257 -23.73 -7.36 0.52
CA ARG A 257 -24.39 -6.48 1.49
C ARG A 257 -24.30 -5.00 1.07
N VAL A 258 -23.17 -4.58 0.51
CA VAL A 258 -22.99 -3.23 -0.03
C VAL A 258 -23.94 -2.96 -1.21
N ALA A 259 -24.17 -3.94 -2.08
CA ALA A 259 -25.17 -3.86 -3.14
C ALA A 259 -26.62 -3.79 -2.60
N GLU A 260 -26.94 -4.47 -1.50
CA GLU A 260 -28.25 -4.33 -0.84
C GLU A 260 -28.42 -2.94 -0.19
N ASN A 261 -27.36 -2.37 0.41
CA ASN A 261 -27.37 -0.97 0.86
C ASN A 261 -27.63 -0.02 -0.32
N ALA A 262 -27.11 -0.34 -1.51
CA ALA A 262 -27.35 0.45 -2.71
C ALA A 262 -28.84 0.47 -3.10
N LYS A 263 -29.51 -0.70 -3.10
CA LYS A 263 -30.96 -0.80 -3.36
C LYS A 263 -31.79 0.00 -2.36
N MET A 264 -31.38 0.01 -1.08
CA MET A 264 -32.02 0.85 -0.07
C MET A 264 -31.93 2.34 -0.44
N LEU A 265 -30.74 2.83 -0.83
CA LEU A 265 -30.56 4.23 -1.22
C LEU A 265 -31.28 4.57 -2.54
N VAL A 266 -31.29 3.67 -3.52
CA VAL A 266 -32.07 3.83 -4.77
C VAL A 266 -33.54 4.13 -4.45
N LYS A 267 -34.15 3.32 -3.57
CA LYS A 267 -35.55 3.49 -3.17
C LYS A 267 -35.82 4.81 -2.45
N ALA A 268 -34.86 5.31 -1.67
CA ALA A 268 -35.02 6.49 -0.85
C ALA A 268 -34.68 7.81 -1.57
N GLU A 269 -33.68 7.78 -2.46
CA GLU A 269 -33.03 8.96 -3.04
C GLU A 269 -33.17 9.04 -4.57
N GLY A 270 -33.73 8.00 -5.22
CA GLY A 270 -33.97 7.99 -6.66
C GLY A 270 -32.70 7.86 -7.51
N LEU A 271 -31.64 7.26 -6.96
CA LEU A 271 -30.40 6.97 -7.70
C LEU A 271 -30.66 5.94 -8.83
N PRO A 272 -29.90 5.98 -9.94
CA PRO A 272 -30.09 5.08 -11.07
C PRO A 272 -29.76 3.64 -10.65
N GLU A 273 -30.79 2.80 -10.56
CA GLU A 273 -30.73 1.49 -9.88
C GLU A 273 -29.63 0.56 -10.40
N GLU A 274 -29.71 0.17 -11.67
CA GLU A 274 -28.79 -0.80 -12.26
C GLU A 274 -27.31 -0.37 -12.16
N PRO A 275 -26.90 0.82 -12.65
CA PRO A 275 -25.48 1.22 -12.59
C PRO A 275 -25.01 1.45 -11.14
N PHE A 276 -25.87 1.92 -10.24
CA PHE A 276 -25.50 2.15 -8.85
C PHE A 276 -25.30 0.84 -8.08
N VAL A 277 -26.22 -0.13 -8.25
CA VAL A 277 -26.08 -1.47 -7.68
C VAL A 277 -24.84 -2.16 -8.25
N MET A 278 -24.56 -2.00 -9.54
CA MET A 278 -23.36 -2.57 -10.17
C MET A 278 -22.06 -1.98 -9.62
N ALA A 279 -21.99 -0.66 -9.43
CA ALA A 279 -20.83 0.00 -8.82
C ALA A 279 -20.57 -0.54 -7.40
N CYS A 280 -21.62 -0.61 -6.58
CA CYS A 280 -21.56 -1.13 -5.22
C CYS A 280 -21.22 -2.62 -5.16
N LEU A 281 -21.70 -3.42 -6.13
CA LEU A 281 -21.38 -4.84 -6.21
C LEU A 281 -19.90 -5.08 -6.59
N LEU A 282 -19.34 -4.27 -7.49
CA LEU A 282 -18.00 -4.49 -8.03
C LEU A 282 -16.91 -3.63 -7.39
N HIS A 283 -17.22 -2.83 -6.36
CA HIS A 283 -16.25 -1.88 -5.79
C HIS A 283 -14.95 -2.55 -5.26
N ASP A 284 -15.07 -3.78 -4.75
CA ASP A 284 -13.98 -4.58 -4.18
C ASP A 284 -13.52 -5.74 -5.10
N VAL A 285 -13.94 -5.75 -6.37
CA VAL A 285 -13.65 -6.86 -7.32
C VAL A 285 -12.16 -7.14 -7.52
N GLY A 286 -11.32 -6.12 -7.35
CA GLY A 286 -9.88 -6.19 -7.52
C GLY A 286 -9.11 -6.67 -6.29
N TYR A 287 -9.78 -7.01 -5.19
CA TYR A 287 -9.10 -7.31 -3.93
C TYR A 287 -8.10 -8.46 -4.07
N ARG A 288 -8.48 -9.55 -4.74
CA ARG A 288 -7.59 -10.70 -5.01
C ARG A 288 -6.40 -10.35 -5.91
N GLU A 289 -6.61 -9.47 -6.89
CA GLU A 289 -5.56 -9.06 -7.82
C GLU A 289 -4.60 -8.03 -7.19
N SER A 290 -5.03 -7.35 -6.11
CA SER A 290 -4.26 -6.27 -5.48
C SER A 290 -2.94 -6.72 -4.85
N ASP A 291 -2.84 -7.99 -4.44
CA ASP A 291 -1.60 -8.57 -3.94
C ASP A 291 -0.47 -8.48 -4.99
N ASN A 292 -0.83 -8.59 -6.27
CA ASN A 292 0.12 -8.47 -7.38
C ASN A 292 0.67 -7.05 -7.55
N TYR A 293 0.02 -6.03 -6.96
CA TYR A 293 0.28 -4.61 -7.18
C TYR A 293 0.73 -3.84 -5.92
N GLY A 294 1.23 -4.55 -4.90
CA GLY A 294 1.76 -3.94 -3.67
C GLY A 294 0.81 -4.01 -2.47
N GLY A 295 -0.19 -4.89 -2.52
CA GLY A 295 -1.07 -5.25 -1.40
C GLY A 295 -2.39 -4.48 -1.37
N PHE A 296 -3.23 -4.76 -0.38
CA PHE A 296 -4.63 -4.31 -0.33
C PHE A 296 -4.86 -2.78 -0.38
N ASN A 297 -3.83 -1.96 -0.16
CA ASN A 297 -3.96 -0.49 -0.22
C ASN A 297 -4.22 0.07 -1.63
N VAL A 298 -4.15 -0.75 -2.68
CA VAL A 298 -4.45 -0.34 -4.06
C VAL A 298 -5.75 -0.93 -4.61
N HIS A 299 -6.56 -1.60 -3.77
CA HIS A 299 -7.75 -2.32 -4.21
C HIS A 299 -8.75 -1.44 -4.96
N ALA A 300 -9.08 -0.25 -4.47
CA ALA A 300 -10.00 0.66 -5.16
C ALA A 300 -9.55 0.98 -6.59
N TYR A 301 -8.24 1.16 -6.80
CA TYR A 301 -7.68 1.38 -8.13
C TYR A 301 -7.75 0.13 -9.01
N VAL A 302 -7.32 -1.03 -8.48
CA VAL A 302 -7.32 -2.30 -9.23
C VAL A 302 -8.73 -2.71 -9.59
N SER A 303 -9.68 -2.60 -8.65
CA SER A 303 -11.11 -2.80 -8.87
C SER A 303 -11.61 -1.91 -9.99
N ALA A 304 -11.27 -0.61 -10.00
CA ALA A 304 -11.72 0.31 -11.03
C ALA A 304 -11.24 -0.10 -12.44
N GLN A 305 -10.00 -0.60 -12.58
CA GLN A 305 -9.52 -1.08 -13.89
C GLN A 305 -10.23 -2.34 -14.36
N ILE A 306 -10.47 -3.29 -13.45
CA ILE A 306 -11.23 -4.51 -13.74
C ILE A 306 -12.67 -4.16 -14.14
N VAL A 307 -13.30 -3.26 -13.39
CA VAL A 307 -14.66 -2.78 -13.67
C VAL A 307 -14.72 -2.07 -15.02
N LYS A 308 -13.75 -1.21 -15.33
CA LYS A 308 -13.68 -0.55 -16.64
C LYS A 308 -13.63 -1.57 -17.77
N ALA A 309 -12.76 -2.57 -17.66
CA ALA A 309 -12.61 -3.60 -18.68
C ALA A 309 -13.85 -4.49 -18.82
N TYR A 310 -14.48 -4.84 -17.70
CA TYR A 310 -15.76 -5.56 -17.69
C TYR A 310 -16.86 -4.77 -18.40
N LEU A 311 -17.03 -3.49 -18.04
CA LEU A 311 -18.05 -2.62 -18.64
C LEU A 311 -17.80 -2.36 -20.13
N GLU A 312 -16.54 -2.25 -20.56
CA GLU A 312 -16.16 -2.16 -21.97
C GLU A 312 -16.46 -3.47 -22.72
N ALA A 313 -16.20 -4.63 -22.11
CA ALA A 313 -16.44 -5.93 -22.72
C ALA A 313 -17.92 -6.22 -22.98
N ILE A 314 -18.81 -5.69 -22.13
CA ILE A 314 -20.27 -5.85 -22.28
C ILE A 314 -20.95 -4.72 -23.06
N ASP A 315 -20.17 -3.78 -23.63
CA ASP A 315 -20.67 -2.59 -24.33
C ASP A 315 -21.64 -1.74 -23.49
N TYR A 316 -21.28 -1.50 -22.22
CA TYR A 316 -22.12 -0.74 -21.28
C TYR A 316 -22.20 0.75 -21.63
N ASP A 317 -23.28 1.41 -21.20
CA ASP A 317 -23.52 2.83 -21.44
C ASP A 317 -22.29 3.69 -21.02
N PRO A 318 -21.70 4.49 -21.92
CA PRO A 318 -20.47 5.23 -21.63
C PRO A 318 -20.61 6.25 -20.50
N GLN A 319 -21.78 6.88 -20.34
CA GLN A 319 -22.00 7.86 -19.28
C GLN A 319 -21.97 7.16 -17.92
N TYR A 320 -22.65 6.03 -17.77
CA TYR A 320 -22.64 5.27 -16.52
C TYR A 320 -21.32 4.53 -16.29
N ARG A 321 -20.60 4.12 -17.34
CA ARG A 321 -19.27 3.53 -17.20
C ARG A 321 -18.31 4.45 -16.47
N ASP A 322 -18.29 5.73 -16.82
CA ASP A 322 -17.39 6.70 -16.20
C ASP A 322 -17.80 7.00 -14.75
N GLU A 323 -19.11 7.09 -14.46
CA GLU A 323 -19.63 7.23 -13.09
C GLU A 323 -19.27 6.02 -12.20
N ILE A 324 -19.47 4.80 -12.70
CA ILE A 324 -19.12 3.57 -11.99
C ILE A 324 -17.61 3.51 -11.76
N TYR A 325 -16.80 3.75 -12.80
CA TYR A 325 -15.34 3.74 -12.71
C TYR A 325 -14.83 4.72 -11.63
N MET A 326 -15.34 5.95 -11.63
CA MET A 326 -14.90 6.98 -10.69
C MET A 326 -15.41 6.72 -9.27
N GLY A 327 -16.64 6.22 -9.12
CA GLY A 327 -17.20 5.79 -7.83
C GLY A 327 -16.35 4.69 -7.20
N VAL A 328 -16.05 3.62 -7.96
CA VAL A 328 -15.19 2.53 -7.50
C VAL A 328 -13.77 3.00 -7.23
N LYS A 329 -13.18 3.83 -8.08
CA LYS A 329 -11.79 4.31 -7.89
C LYS A 329 -11.61 5.16 -6.63
N ARG A 330 -12.66 5.85 -6.19
CA ARG A 330 -12.62 6.84 -5.10
C ARG A 330 -13.45 6.41 -3.87
N HIS A 331 -13.83 5.14 -3.77
CA HIS A 331 -14.74 4.69 -2.71
C HIS A 331 -14.08 4.62 -1.32
N ASP A 332 -12.76 4.66 -1.23
CA ASP A 332 -12.03 4.58 0.04
C ASP A 332 -12.43 5.68 1.05
N LEU A 333 -12.45 5.29 2.34
CA LEU A 333 -12.74 6.20 3.44
C LEU A 333 -11.66 7.29 3.54
N SER A 334 -12.09 8.55 3.41
CA SER A 334 -11.24 9.74 3.42
C SER A 334 -12.00 10.98 3.88
N ASP A 335 -11.33 11.88 4.58
CA ASP A 335 -11.79 13.24 4.91
C ASP A 335 -11.53 14.26 3.79
N LYS A 336 -10.86 13.84 2.71
CA LYS A 336 -10.44 14.70 1.59
C LYS A 336 -11.07 14.26 0.28
N LEU A 337 -12.40 14.16 0.28
CA LEU A 337 -13.15 13.90 -0.94
C LEU A 337 -12.97 15.08 -1.92
N PRO A 338 -12.61 14.82 -3.20
CA PRO A 338 -12.61 15.85 -4.23
C PRO A 338 -13.96 16.58 -4.32
N GLU A 339 -13.92 17.90 -4.53
CA GLU A 339 -15.13 18.72 -4.63
C GLU A 339 -16.01 18.34 -5.83
N ASP A 340 -15.40 17.77 -6.87
CA ASP A 340 -16.03 17.40 -8.14
C ASP A 340 -16.77 16.05 -8.12
N MET A 341 -16.76 15.31 -7.00
CA MET A 341 -17.46 14.03 -6.94
C MET A 341 -18.97 14.20 -6.99
N THR A 342 -19.61 13.40 -7.84
CA THR A 342 -21.07 13.36 -7.96
C THR A 342 -21.71 12.70 -6.73
N VAL A 343 -23.01 12.93 -6.54
CA VAL A 343 -23.80 12.23 -5.51
C VAL A 343 -23.70 10.71 -5.68
N PHE A 344 -23.76 10.22 -6.92
CA PHE A 344 -23.58 8.80 -7.23
C PHE A 344 -22.24 8.27 -6.70
N GLN A 345 -21.13 8.92 -7.05
CA GLN A 345 -19.79 8.47 -6.69
C GLN A 345 -19.57 8.49 -5.17
N ILE A 346 -20.05 9.53 -4.47
CA ILE A 346 -19.97 9.60 -3.01
C ILE A 346 -20.86 8.51 -2.38
N SER A 347 -22.03 8.25 -2.96
CA SER A 347 -22.93 7.22 -2.41
C SER A 347 -22.47 5.78 -2.63
N VAL A 348 -21.58 5.50 -3.59
CA VAL A 348 -20.89 4.19 -3.66
C VAL A 348 -20.09 3.97 -2.39
N ARG A 349 -19.32 4.98 -1.96
CA ARG A 349 -18.63 4.96 -0.66
C ARG A 349 -19.61 4.87 0.50
N ASP A 350 -20.72 5.61 0.47
CA ASP A 350 -21.70 5.54 1.55
C ASP A 350 -22.21 4.12 1.77
N CYS A 351 -22.49 3.38 0.70
CA CYS A 351 -22.94 1.98 0.80
C CYS A 351 -21.88 1.06 1.40
N ASP A 352 -20.62 1.25 1.03
CA ASP A 352 -19.47 0.54 1.59
C ASP A 352 -19.30 0.88 3.08
N ASP A 353 -19.34 2.18 3.43
CA ASP A 353 -19.26 2.65 4.80
C ASP A 353 -20.43 2.12 5.67
N ILE A 354 -21.66 2.09 5.16
CA ILE A 354 -22.80 1.50 5.88
C ILE A 354 -22.59 0.01 6.20
N ASP A 355 -21.83 -0.73 5.40
CA ASP A 355 -21.44 -2.12 5.74
C ASP A 355 -20.22 -2.16 6.67
N ARG A 356 -19.17 -1.35 6.39
CA ARG A 356 -17.95 -1.25 7.23
C ARG A 356 -18.23 -0.83 8.66
N PHE A 357 -19.36 -0.16 8.89
CA PHE A 357 -19.74 0.38 10.19
C PHE A 357 -21.02 -0.24 10.78
N ASP A 358 -21.49 -1.34 10.19
CA ASP A 358 -22.66 -2.09 10.63
C ASP A 358 -22.46 -2.85 11.96
N MET A 359 -23.44 -3.69 12.32
CA MET A 359 -23.38 -4.49 13.55
C MET A 359 -22.38 -5.66 13.46
N ILE A 360 -22.17 -6.27 12.29
CA ILE A 360 -21.16 -7.32 12.10
C ILE A 360 -19.78 -6.74 12.41
N ARG A 361 -19.47 -5.59 11.84
CA ARG A 361 -18.22 -4.86 12.07
C ARG A 361 -18.11 -4.32 13.48
N THR A 362 -19.24 -3.91 14.08
CA THR A 362 -19.27 -3.49 15.49
C THR A 362 -18.88 -4.65 16.41
N ALA A 363 -19.38 -5.87 16.17
CA ALA A 363 -18.99 -7.03 16.96
C ALA A 363 -17.49 -7.35 16.86
N MET A 364 -16.90 -7.23 15.67
CA MET A 364 -15.45 -7.38 15.47
C MET A 364 -14.66 -6.34 16.28
N VAL A 365 -15.05 -5.06 16.19
CA VAL A 365 -14.41 -3.96 16.92
C VAL A 365 -14.52 -4.15 18.44
N LEU A 366 -15.67 -4.62 18.93
CA LEU A 366 -15.82 -4.93 20.36
C LEU A 366 -14.84 -6.02 20.79
N GLY A 367 -14.67 -7.08 20.00
CA GLY A 367 -13.66 -8.11 20.24
C GLY A 367 -12.26 -7.52 20.36
N ASP A 368 -11.85 -6.68 19.40
CA ASP A 368 -10.55 -5.99 19.43
C ASP A 368 -10.39 -5.07 20.64
N CYS A 369 -11.47 -4.44 21.12
CA CYS A 369 -11.44 -3.56 22.28
C CYS A 369 -11.30 -4.33 23.60
N THR A 370 -11.85 -5.55 23.69
CA THR A 370 -12.00 -6.24 24.98
C THR A 370 -11.08 -7.44 25.19
N ASN A 371 -10.59 -8.09 24.13
CA ASN A 371 -9.98 -9.42 24.26
C ASN A 371 -8.65 -9.42 25.05
N GLU A 372 -8.58 -10.21 26.13
CA GLU A 372 -7.42 -10.40 27.01
C GLU A 372 -6.77 -9.11 27.56
N LYS A 373 -7.55 -8.02 27.64
CA LYS A 373 -7.09 -6.71 28.10
C LYS A 373 -7.43 -6.45 29.56
N THR A 374 -6.58 -5.70 30.24
CA THR A 374 -6.87 -5.13 31.57
C THR A 374 -7.98 -4.09 31.48
N ASN A 375 -8.63 -3.77 32.62
CA ASN A 375 -9.67 -2.73 32.64
C ASN A 375 -9.19 -1.38 32.07
N SER A 376 -7.94 -0.98 32.35
CA SER A 376 -7.36 0.25 31.80
C SER A 376 -7.23 0.19 30.27
N GLU A 377 -6.71 -0.92 29.74
CA GLU A 377 -6.52 -1.11 28.29
C GLU A 377 -7.85 -1.21 27.54
N ILE A 378 -8.88 -1.81 28.17
CA ILE A 378 -10.25 -1.84 27.63
C ILE A 378 -10.79 -0.42 27.50
N ILE A 379 -10.69 0.37 28.58
CA ILE A 379 -11.17 1.75 28.59
C ILE A 379 -10.48 2.57 27.49
N GLU A 380 -9.15 2.53 27.44
CA GLU A 380 -8.36 3.25 26.43
C GLU A 380 -8.74 2.82 25.00
N SER A 381 -8.89 1.51 24.77
CA SER A 381 -9.25 0.97 23.45
C SER A 381 -10.65 1.43 23.02
N CYS A 382 -11.63 1.39 23.93
CA CYS A 382 -12.99 1.82 23.66
C CYS A 382 -13.07 3.34 23.44
N GLU A 383 -12.39 4.16 24.24
CA GLU A 383 -12.33 5.62 24.08
C GLU A 383 -11.74 5.99 22.71
N LYS A 384 -10.65 5.32 22.31
CA LYS A 384 -10.05 5.50 20.97
C LYS A 384 -11.00 5.15 19.83
N GLU A 385 -11.79 4.09 19.95
CA GLU A 385 -12.78 3.74 18.93
C GLU A 385 -13.99 4.68 18.91
N ILE A 386 -14.39 5.23 20.06
CA ILE A 386 -15.39 6.29 20.15
C ILE A 386 -14.90 7.55 19.42
N ASP A 387 -13.65 7.97 19.64
CA ASP A 387 -13.08 9.14 18.95
C ASP A 387 -13.08 8.95 17.43
N LYS A 388 -12.67 7.76 16.96
CA LYS A 388 -12.72 7.44 15.53
C LYS A 388 -14.15 7.41 14.98
N ALA A 389 -15.13 6.93 15.77
CA ALA A 389 -16.54 6.94 15.38
C ALA A 389 -17.07 8.39 15.26
N ASN A 390 -16.76 9.25 16.22
CA ASN A 390 -17.12 10.67 16.17
C ASN A 390 -16.50 11.39 14.96
N TRP A 391 -15.22 11.12 14.67
CA TRP A 391 -14.59 11.63 13.45
C TRP A 391 -15.32 11.16 12.18
N ARG A 392 -15.73 9.88 12.11
CA ARG A 392 -16.47 9.36 10.96
C ARG A 392 -17.85 9.98 10.79
N ILE A 393 -18.55 10.28 11.89
CA ILE A 393 -19.82 11.01 11.89
C ILE A 393 -19.65 12.40 11.25
N SER A 394 -18.49 13.03 11.41
CA SER A 394 -18.22 14.35 10.82
C SER A 394 -17.97 14.34 9.30
N LEU A 395 -17.83 13.16 8.69
CA LEU A 395 -17.48 13.04 7.28
C LEU A 395 -18.68 13.33 6.37
N ARG A 396 -18.43 14.07 5.28
CA ARG A 396 -19.43 14.35 4.24
C ARG A 396 -20.01 13.07 3.64
N ARG A 397 -21.32 13.06 3.44
CA ARG A 397 -22.11 11.99 2.79
C ARG A 397 -22.75 12.45 1.49
N GLY A 398 -23.02 11.52 0.60
CA GLY A 398 -23.59 11.79 -0.72
C GLY A 398 -25.09 12.09 -0.65
N THR A 399 -25.80 11.43 0.26
CA THR A 399 -27.25 11.58 0.44
C THR A 399 -27.66 11.73 1.90
N LYS A 400 -28.85 12.29 2.14
CA LYS A 400 -29.39 12.45 3.50
C LYS A 400 -29.75 11.11 4.14
N THR A 401 -30.25 10.15 3.34
CA THR A 401 -30.54 8.80 3.83
C THR A 401 -29.27 8.07 4.23
N ALA A 402 -28.20 8.15 3.41
CA ALA A 402 -26.91 7.58 3.77
C ALA A 402 -26.39 8.16 5.09
N ASP A 403 -26.39 9.48 5.22
CA ASP A 403 -25.97 10.18 6.45
C ASP A 403 -26.74 9.69 7.67
N LYS A 404 -28.07 9.67 7.59
CA LYS A 404 -28.92 9.21 8.69
C LYS A 404 -28.66 7.77 9.08
N VAL A 405 -28.54 6.85 8.11
CA VAL A 405 -28.30 5.43 8.38
C VAL A 405 -26.91 5.23 8.98
N PHE A 406 -25.91 5.87 8.40
CA PHE A 406 -24.52 5.79 8.82
C PHE A 406 -24.31 6.30 10.25
N VAL A 407 -24.82 7.50 10.55
CA VAL A 407 -24.76 8.10 11.88
C VAL A 407 -25.46 7.21 12.90
N ALA A 408 -26.67 6.71 12.59
CA ALA A 408 -27.41 5.84 13.51
C ALA A 408 -26.68 4.52 13.82
N GLN A 409 -25.89 3.97 12.90
CA GLN A 409 -25.06 2.79 13.16
C GLN A 409 -23.89 3.12 14.10
N LEU A 410 -23.20 4.24 13.85
CA LEU A 410 -22.08 4.67 14.69
C LEU A 410 -22.51 5.09 16.10
N GLU A 411 -23.66 5.74 16.25
CA GLU A 411 -24.23 6.07 17.56
C GLU A 411 -24.51 4.82 18.39
N LYS A 412 -25.06 3.76 17.77
CA LYS A 412 -25.23 2.46 18.45
C LYS A 412 -23.90 1.86 18.89
N ARG A 413 -22.87 1.93 18.03
CA ARG A 413 -21.52 1.47 18.38
C ARG A 413 -20.94 2.26 19.54
N ILE A 414 -21.06 3.58 19.52
CA ILE A 414 -20.59 4.47 20.61
C ILE A 414 -21.29 4.09 21.92
N ALA A 415 -22.61 3.92 21.92
CA ALA A 415 -23.35 3.51 23.11
C ALA A 415 -22.85 2.17 23.68
N LEU A 416 -22.65 1.16 22.81
CA LEU A 416 -22.10 -0.14 23.23
C LEU A 416 -20.70 -0.02 23.84
N LEU A 417 -19.82 0.78 23.23
CA LEU A 417 -18.47 1.02 23.74
C LEU A 417 -18.50 1.75 25.09
N GLN A 418 -19.42 2.70 25.28
CA GLN A 418 -19.63 3.40 26.54
C GLN A 418 -20.11 2.46 27.66
N GLU A 419 -21.01 1.53 27.35
CA GLU A 419 -21.43 0.48 28.31
C GLU A 419 -20.23 -0.41 28.69
N VAL A 420 -19.41 -0.83 27.73
CA VAL A 420 -18.19 -1.61 28.01
C VAL A 420 -17.25 -0.86 28.94
N ILE A 421 -17.03 0.44 28.71
CA ILE A 421 -16.22 1.31 29.58
C ILE A 421 -16.81 1.35 31.00
N GLU A 422 -18.13 1.52 31.14
CA GLU A 422 -18.79 1.54 32.46
C GLU A 422 -18.55 0.22 33.22
N HIS A 423 -18.61 -0.91 32.52
CA HIS A 423 -18.35 -2.22 33.12
C HIS A 423 -16.88 -2.40 33.53
N ALA A 424 -15.93 -2.00 32.68
CA ALA A 424 -14.50 -2.04 33.01
C ALA A 424 -14.17 -1.15 34.22
N ARG A 425 -14.87 -0.02 34.37
CA ARG A 425 -14.69 0.90 35.51
C ARG A 425 -15.08 0.31 36.86
N LYS A 426 -15.91 -0.74 36.91
CA LYS A 426 -16.29 -1.42 38.17
C LYS A 426 -15.12 -2.14 38.84
N GLY A 427 -14.05 -2.42 38.10
CA GLY A 427 -12.86 -3.08 38.63
C GLY A 427 -11.79 -2.13 39.17
N PHE A 428 -12.13 -0.84 39.38
CA PHE A 428 -11.28 0.14 40.06
C PHE A 428 -11.85 0.53 41.43
#